data_AF-A0A316YKT7-F1
#
_entry.id   AF-A0A316YKT7-F1
#
_cell.length_a   1.000
_cell.length_b   1.000
_cell.length_c   1.000
_cell.angle_alpha   90.00
_cell.angle_beta   90.00
_cell.angle_gamma   90.00
#
_symmetry.space_group_name_H-M   'P 1'
#
loop_
_entity.id
_entity.type
_entity.pdbx_description
1 polymer ?
#
loop_
_entity_poly.entity_id
_entity_poly.type
_entity_poly.pdbx_seq_one_letter_code
_entity_poly.pdbx_strand_id
1 'polypeptide(L)'
;MSTSKVVHWPTGGGGWAAALTNFAKAPNPQATLPAGVYLRSDESTLTIFDGYAKARFHFLVLPRIPFHLDRNDEASASKKAAPQLGLAGNGKLSLGSSGPSGTVPASHLASLNDLLASPHAGAVLSKLRCASEPVVAMIEDEMRHTVLPGAAEPCGATWGVQIGFHAVPSMEQVHLHIISQDLVSDRLKHKKHYLSFLRPHGFWLDLTDVEALVRSGQRRLPKSKVHYEALLREPLYAYTSTGARREFASMPRLKEHLERAWVDGLTKSAEEAGARSTASKRSRSRSSGREGEDVPQGQRRRQSSSASETASERD
;
A
#
# COMPACT_ATOMS: atom_id res chain seq x y z
N MET A 1 -10.39 -5.21 -16.86
CA MET A 1 -10.61 -6.67 -17.06
C MET A 1 -11.62 -7.19 -16.04
N SER A 2 -12.53 -8.11 -16.38
CA SER A 2 -13.60 -8.58 -15.46
C SER A 2 -13.04 -9.13 -14.13
N THR A 3 -13.37 -8.47 -13.01
CA THR A 3 -12.83 -8.72 -11.65
C THR A 3 -13.45 -9.92 -10.94
N SER A 4 -13.66 -11.03 -11.66
CA SER A 4 -14.08 -12.29 -11.05
C SER A 4 -13.48 -13.48 -11.80
N LYS A 5 -12.15 -13.51 -11.91
CA LYS A 5 -11.48 -14.80 -12.08
C LYS A 5 -11.60 -15.55 -10.76
N VAL A 6 -12.32 -16.66 -10.76
CA VAL A 6 -12.39 -17.58 -9.61
C VAL A 6 -10.97 -18.09 -9.38
N VAL A 7 -10.31 -17.56 -8.35
CA VAL A 7 -8.99 -18.02 -7.94
C VAL A 7 -9.17 -19.33 -7.18
N HIS A 8 -8.76 -20.44 -7.79
CA HIS A 8 -8.76 -21.74 -7.13
C HIS A 8 -7.53 -21.85 -6.22
N TRP A 9 -7.72 -21.54 -4.94
CA TRP A 9 -6.69 -21.73 -3.92
C TRP A 9 -6.52 -23.23 -3.60
N PRO A 10 -5.30 -23.72 -3.31
CA PRO A 10 -5.10 -25.13 -2.98
C PRO A 10 -5.91 -25.51 -1.74
N THR A 11 -6.82 -26.47 -1.89
CA THR A 11 -7.54 -27.11 -0.79
C THR A 11 -6.99 -28.52 -0.60
N GLY A 12 -5.84 -28.64 0.05
CA GLY A 12 -5.33 -29.93 0.56
C GLY A 12 -3.86 -30.24 0.26
N GLY A 13 -3.17 -30.77 1.29
CA GLY A 13 -1.80 -31.30 1.19
C GLY A 13 -0.71 -30.35 1.72
N GLY A 14 -0.67 -30.13 3.04
CA GLY A 14 0.16 -29.11 3.70
C GLY A 14 -0.75 -28.00 4.23
N GLY A 15 -0.85 -27.89 5.55
CA GLY A 15 -1.91 -27.13 6.23
C GLY A 15 -2.14 -25.73 5.64
N TRP A 16 -3.40 -25.32 5.53
CA TRP A 16 -3.86 -24.00 5.06
C TRP A 16 -2.98 -22.82 5.53
N ALA A 17 -2.48 -22.90 6.76
CA ALA A 17 -1.58 -21.90 7.35
C ALA A 17 -0.28 -21.69 6.57
N ALA A 18 0.27 -22.73 5.94
CA ALA A 18 1.56 -22.72 5.24
C ALA A 18 1.44 -22.45 3.73
N ALA A 19 0.24 -22.20 3.19
CA ALA A 19 0.03 -22.00 1.76
C ALA A 19 0.89 -20.85 1.19
N LEU A 20 0.94 -19.72 1.90
CA LEU A 20 1.77 -18.57 1.51
C LEU A 20 3.26 -18.88 1.57
N THR A 21 3.70 -19.65 2.57
CA THR A 21 5.08 -20.14 2.68
C THR A 21 5.46 -20.98 1.47
N ASN A 22 4.56 -21.85 0.99
CA ASN A 22 4.81 -22.67 -0.19
C ASN A 22 4.89 -21.82 -1.47
N PHE A 23 4.07 -20.79 -1.59
CA PHE A 23 4.14 -19.85 -2.72
C PHE A 23 5.44 -19.06 -2.71
N ALA A 24 5.88 -18.58 -1.54
CA ALA A 24 7.15 -17.89 -1.38
C ALA A 24 8.37 -18.75 -1.75
N LYS A 25 8.27 -20.08 -1.55
CA LYS A 25 9.31 -21.07 -1.91
C LYS A 25 9.31 -21.50 -3.37
N ALA A 26 8.29 -21.13 -4.14
CA ALA A 26 8.18 -21.56 -5.53
C ALA A 26 9.36 -21.01 -6.36
N PRO A 27 10.16 -21.87 -7.04
CA PRO A 27 11.28 -21.42 -7.86
C PRO A 27 10.84 -20.57 -9.05
N ASN A 28 9.75 -21.00 -9.70
CA ASN A 28 9.08 -20.28 -10.79
C ASN A 28 7.61 -20.06 -10.44
N PRO A 29 7.27 -18.98 -9.71
CA PRO A 29 5.92 -18.75 -9.25
C PRO A 29 4.90 -18.62 -10.39
N GLN A 30 5.30 -18.04 -11.52
CA GLN A 30 4.43 -17.85 -12.68
C GLN A 30 3.92 -19.18 -13.27
N ALA A 31 4.76 -20.22 -13.29
CA ALA A 31 4.41 -21.52 -13.84
C ALA A 31 3.79 -22.47 -12.81
N THR A 32 4.02 -22.25 -11.51
CA THR A 32 3.67 -23.23 -10.46
C THR A 32 2.47 -22.83 -9.62
N LEU A 33 2.17 -21.53 -9.50
CA LEU A 33 1.01 -21.08 -8.75
C LEU A 33 -0.29 -21.38 -9.53
N PRO A 34 -1.41 -21.58 -8.81
CA PRO A 34 -2.71 -21.74 -9.46
C PRO A 34 -3.06 -20.56 -10.37
N ALA A 35 -3.82 -20.85 -11.42
CA ALA A 35 -4.26 -19.84 -12.38
C ALA A 35 -4.98 -18.68 -11.68
N GLY A 36 -4.57 -17.45 -11.99
CA GLY A 36 -5.14 -16.22 -11.42
C GLY A 36 -4.59 -15.82 -10.04
N VAL A 37 -3.67 -16.58 -9.45
CA VAL A 37 -2.99 -16.19 -8.19
C VAL A 37 -1.81 -15.27 -8.47
N TYR A 38 -0.94 -15.64 -9.42
CA TYR A 38 0.29 -14.89 -9.69
C TYR A 38 0.00 -13.54 -10.36
N LEU A 39 0.66 -12.48 -9.88
CA LEU A 39 0.70 -11.18 -10.55
C LEU A 39 2.11 -10.89 -11.09
N ARG A 40 3.11 -10.88 -10.20
CA ARG A 40 4.51 -10.57 -10.54
C ARG A 40 5.47 -11.14 -9.50
N SER A 41 6.70 -11.40 -9.87
CA SER A 41 7.78 -11.73 -8.94
C SER A 41 9.12 -11.23 -9.44
N ASP A 42 10.04 -11.02 -8.51
CA ASP A 42 11.47 -10.84 -8.78
C ASP A 42 12.28 -11.81 -7.92
N GLU A 43 13.58 -11.57 -7.74
CA GLU A 43 14.46 -12.42 -6.92
C GLU A 43 14.11 -12.39 -5.42
N SER A 44 13.53 -11.29 -4.92
CA SER A 44 13.30 -11.06 -3.49
C SER A 44 11.82 -11.14 -3.10
N THR A 45 10.90 -10.84 -4.01
CA THR A 45 9.48 -10.67 -3.71
C THR A 45 8.57 -11.39 -4.70
N LEU A 46 7.40 -11.76 -4.22
CA LEU A 46 6.30 -12.36 -4.98
C LEU A 46 5.02 -11.58 -4.66
N THR A 47 4.37 -11.05 -5.69
CA THR A 47 3.05 -10.42 -5.56
C THR A 47 1.98 -11.33 -6.13
N ILE A 48 0.90 -11.52 -5.38
CA ILE A 48 -0.24 -12.36 -5.74
C ILE A 48 -1.56 -11.62 -5.52
N PHE A 49 -2.60 -12.06 -6.23
CA PHE A 49 -3.98 -11.74 -5.92
C PHE A 49 -4.41 -12.46 -4.63
N ASP A 50 -5.09 -11.76 -3.72
CA ASP A 50 -5.67 -12.40 -2.53
C ASP A 50 -6.89 -13.23 -2.96
N GLY A 51 -6.82 -14.55 -2.75
CA GLY A 51 -7.90 -15.48 -3.14
C GLY A 51 -9.23 -15.24 -2.42
N TYR A 52 -9.23 -14.44 -1.36
CA TYR A 52 -10.40 -14.04 -0.57
C TYR A 52 -10.45 -12.52 -0.41
N ALA A 53 -10.24 -11.76 -1.50
CA ALA A 53 -10.19 -10.30 -1.53
C ALA A 53 -11.26 -9.62 -0.65
N LYS A 54 -10.87 -8.70 0.25
CA LYS A 54 -11.78 -8.03 1.20
C LYS A 54 -12.28 -6.66 0.72
N ALA A 55 -11.77 -6.21 -0.40
CA ALA A 55 -12.17 -5.01 -1.14
C ALA A 55 -12.14 -5.32 -2.64
N ARG A 56 -12.48 -4.34 -3.48
CA ARG A 56 -12.38 -4.48 -4.94
C ARG A 56 -10.99 -4.84 -5.43
N PHE A 57 -9.96 -4.26 -4.82
CA PHE A 57 -8.57 -4.56 -5.08
C PHE A 57 -7.91 -5.07 -3.81
N HIS A 58 -7.38 -6.29 -3.83
CA HIS A 58 -6.67 -6.85 -2.69
C HIS A 58 -5.56 -7.80 -3.16
N PHE A 59 -4.33 -7.42 -2.85
CA PHE A 59 -3.12 -8.12 -3.23
C PHE A 59 -2.24 -8.35 -2.01
N LEU A 60 -1.37 -9.36 -2.12
CA LEU A 60 -0.36 -9.67 -1.12
C LEU A 60 1.02 -9.60 -1.76
N VAL A 61 1.96 -8.93 -1.10
CA VAL A 61 3.39 -9.01 -1.42
C VAL A 61 4.09 -9.85 -0.37
N LEU A 62 4.75 -10.92 -0.79
CA LEU A 62 5.46 -11.88 0.04
C LEU A 62 6.96 -11.76 -0.22
N PRO A 63 7.81 -11.82 0.81
CA PRO A 63 9.24 -12.07 0.62
C PRO A 63 9.42 -13.52 0.16
N ARG A 64 10.27 -13.74 -0.85
CA ARG A 64 10.61 -15.07 -1.37
C ARG A 64 11.46 -15.84 -0.38
N ILE A 65 11.48 -17.17 -0.51
CA ILE A 65 12.35 -18.06 0.26
C ILE A 65 13.11 -18.94 -0.74
N PRO A 66 14.44 -18.81 -0.83
CA PRO A 66 15.32 -17.91 -0.07
C PRO A 66 15.08 -16.41 -0.39
N PHE A 67 15.32 -15.55 0.60
CA PHE A 67 15.33 -14.09 0.42
C PHE A 67 16.78 -13.62 0.38
N HIS A 68 17.21 -13.04 -0.73
CA HIS A 68 18.57 -12.58 -0.92
C HIS A 68 18.75 -11.13 -0.45
N LEU A 69 19.85 -10.86 0.25
CA LEU A 69 20.26 -9.52 0.67
C LEU A 69 21.20 -8.92 -0.37
N ASP A 70 21.06 -7.62 -0.63
CA ASP A 70 22.04 -6.91 -1.44
C ASP A 70 23.33 -6.68 -0.63
N ARG A 71 24.47 -6.47 -1.31
CA ARG A 71 25.79 -6.23 -0.66
C ARG A 71 25.77 -5.09 0.37
N ASN A 72 24.92 -4.07 0.20
CA ASN A 72 24.78 -2.97 1.15
C ASN A 72 23.98 -3.35 2.40
N ASP A 73 23.03 -4.29 2.28
CA ASP A 73 22.19 -4.74 3.39
C ASP A 73 22.96 -5.69 4.33
N GLU A 74 23.83 -6.53 3.76
CA GLU A 74 24.76 -7.41 4.50
C GLU A 74 25.64 -6.62 5.46
N ALA A 75 26.21 -5.50 4.99
CA ALA A 75 27.10 -4.64 5.79
C ALA A 75 26.35 -3.92 6.93
N SER A 76 25.07 -3.59 6.73
CA SER A 76 24.22 -2.97 7.74
C SER A 76 23.80 -3.96 8.84
N ALA A 77 23.52 -5.21 8.47
CA ALA A 77 23.20 -6.27 9.40
C ALA A 77 24.39 -6.66 10.29
N SER A 78 25.58 -6.80 9.71
CA SER A 78 26.82 -7.13 10.46
C SER A 78 27.22 -6.06 11.47
N LYS A 79 26.99 -4.77 11.20
CA LYS A 79 27.31 -3.68 12.15
C LYS A 79 26.37 -3.62 13.37
N LYS A 80 25.16 -4.18 13.27
CA LYS A 80 24.15 -4.17 14.35
C LYS A 80 24.09 -5.49 15.14
N ALA A 81 24.79 -6.53 14.71
CA ALA A 81 24.83 -7.82 15.37
C ALA A 81 26.08 -7.93 16.26
N ALA A 82 25.97 -7.53 17.53
CA ALA A 82 26.86 -8.08 18.55
C ALA A 82 26.49 -9.56 18.76
N PRO A 83 27.45 -10.48 18.90
CA PRO A 83 27.13 -11.89 19.12
C PRO A 83 26.48 -12.04 20.50
N GLN A 84 25.16 -12.21 20.55
CA GLN A 84 24.45 -12.51 21.78
C GLN A 84 24.41 -14.03 21.98
N LEU A 85 25.16 -14.52 22.97
CA LEU A 85 24.87 -15.81 23.60
C LEU A 85 23.53 -15.67 24.35
N GLY A 86 22.45 -16.22 23.79
CA GLY A 86 21.16 -16.34 24.45
C GLY A 86 20.94 -17.77 24.94
N LEU A 87 20.65 -17.94 26.23
CA LEU A 87 20.25 -19.21 26.81
C LEU A 87 18.77 -19.48 26.46
N ALA A 88 18.49 -20.45 25.58
CA ALA A 88 17.12 -20.92 25.37
C ALA A 88 16.62 -21.64 26.63
N GLY A 89 15.33 -21.50 26.96
CA GLY A 89 14.67 -21.98 28.20
C GLY A 89 14.67 -23.50 28.42
N ASN A 90 15.52 -24.26 27.71
CA ASN A 90 15.61 -25.71 27.74
C ASN A 90 17.08 -26.19 27.94
N GLY A 91 17.98 -25.31 28.39
CA GLY A 91 19.38 -25.70 28.69
C GLY A 91 20.22 -26.11 27.46
N LYS A 92 19.76 -25.81 26.24
CA LYS A 92 20.49 -26.07 25.00
C LYS A 92 20.96 -24.75 24.38
N LEU A 93 22.27 -24.64 24.15
CA LEU A 93 22.89 -23.50 23.46
C LEU A 93 22.38 -23.46 22.01
N SER A 94 21.68 -22.39 21.61
CA SER A 94 21.34 -22.16 20.21
C SER A 94 22.39 -21.27 19.56
N LEU A 95 23.23 -21.85 18.71
CA LEU A 95 24.07 -21.10 17.78
C LEU A 95 23.14 -20.39 16.79
N GLY A 96 23.26 -19.06 16.67
CA GLY A 96 22.44 -18.26 15.75
C GLY A 96 22.48 -18.89 14.36
N SER A 97 21.30 -19.17 13.80
CA SER A 97 21.16 -19.72 12.45
C SER A 97 21.58 -18.64 11.44
N SER A 98 22.88 -18.51 11.21
CA SER A 98 23.39 -17.90 9.99
C SER A 98 23.01 -18.83 8.85
N GLY A 99 22.03 -18.42 8.03
CA GLY A 99 21.79 -19.05 6.75
C GLY A 99 23.02 -18.97 5.85
N PRO A 100 22.97 -19.51 4.62
CA PRO A 100 23.99 -19.24 3.61
C PRO A 100 24.27 -17.73 3.55
N SER A 101 25.55 -17.32 3.57
CA SER A 101 25.97 -15.91 3.45
C SER A 101 25.15 -15.23 2.34
N GLY A 102 24.53 -14.08 2.61
CA GLY A 102 23.67 -13.41 1.64
C GLY A 102 22.17 -13.70 1.73
N THR A 103 21.69 -14.55 2.64
CA THR A 103 20.25 -14.90 2.72
C THR A 103 19.63 -14.73 4.10
N VAL A 104 18.37 -14.28 4.13
CA VAL A 104 17.58 -14.18 5.38
C VAL A 104 17.03 -15.56 5.75
N PRO A 105 17.21 -16.03 7.00
CA PRO A 105 16.62 -17.28 7.46
C PRO A 105 15.09 -17.28 7.31
N ALA A 106 14.51 -18.39 6.83
CA ALA A 106 13.07 -18.49 6.62
C ALA A 106 12.26 -18.28 7.91
N SER A 107 12.80 -18.65 9.08
CA SER A 107 12.19 -18.39 10.38
C SER A 107 11.98 -16.91 10.68
N HIS A 108 12.85 -16.03 10.16
CA HIS A 108 12.71 -14.58 10.32
C HIS A 108 11.57 -14.01 9.46
N LEU A 109 11.06 -14.77 8.50
CA LEU A 109 9.98 -14.39 7.60
C LEU A 109 8.64 -15.04 7.97
N ALA A 110 8.58 -15.81 9.06
CA ALA A 110 7.38 -16.56 9.44
C ALA A 110 6.23 -15.67 9.94
N SER A 111 6.55 -14.57 10.63
CA SER A 111 5.56 -13.58 11.10
C SER A 111 6.18 -12.18 11.20
N LEU A 112 5.33 -11.16 11.36
CA LEU A 112 5.81 -9.79 11.55
C LEU A 112 6.65 -9.63 12.82
N ASN A 113 6.34 -10.35 13.90
CA ASN A 113 7.15 -10.30 15.12
C ASN A 113 8.55 -10.93 14.90
N ASP A 114 8.63 -12.04 14.15
CA ASP A 114 9.90 -12.67 13.84
C ASP A 114 10.75 -11.77 12.92
N LEU A 115 10.07 -11.08 11.98
CA LEU A 115 10.73 -10.11 11.12
C LEU A 115 11.26 -8.92 11.91
N LEU A 116 10.49 -8.35 12.84
CA LEU A 116 10.94 -7.24 13.68
C LEU A 116 12.13 -7.64 14.59
N ALA A 117 12.19 -8.89 15.02
CA ALA A 117 13.31 -9.41 15.81
C ALA A 117 14.59 -9.59 14.97
N SER A 118 14.43 -9.82 13.66
CA SER A 118 15.50 -10.03 12.69
C SER A 118 16.34 -8.77 12.47
N PRO A 119 17.67 -8.87 12.38
CA PRO A 119 18.52 -7.75 11.99
C PRO A 119 18.27 -7.30 10.53
N HIS A 120 17.59 -8.12 9.72
CA HIS A 120 17.31 -7.87 8.31
C HIS A 120 15.95 -7.20 8.06
N ALA A 121 15.21 -6.83 9.12
CA ALA A 121 13.85 -6.27 9.01
C ALA A 121 13.77 -5.11 8.02
N GLY A 122 14.71 -4.17 8.10
CA GLY A 122 14.73 -2.98 7.24
C GLY A 122 14.90 -3.31 5.76
N ALA A 123 15.81 -4.23 5.43
CA ALA A 123 16.05 -4.65 4.05
C ALA A 123 14.82 -5.33 3.44
N VAL A 124 14.20 -6.25 4.20
CA VAL A 124 12.97 -6.93 3.77
C VAL A 124 11.84 -5.94 3.54
N LEU A 125 11.57 -5.05 4.51
CA LEU A 125 10.50 -4.04 4.39
C LEU A 125 10.73 -3.10 3.21
N SER A 126 11.98 -2.69 2.95
CA SER A 126 12.31 -1.85 1.79
C SER A 126 11.98 -2.53 0.47
N LYS A 127 12.30 -3.83 0.31
CA LYS A 127 11.97 -4.58 -0.90
C LYS A 127 10.46 -4.76 -1.05
N LEU A 128 9.74 -5.03 0.05
CA LEU A 128 8.28 -5.12 0.04
C LEU A 128 7.62 -3.78 -0.35
N ARG A 129 8.17 -2.65 0.13
CA ARG A 129 7.75 -1.30 -0.25
C ARG A 129 7.92 -1.09 -1.76
N CYS A 130 9.13 -1.28 -2.28
CA CYS A 130 9.41 -1.14 -3.72
C CYS A 130 8.49 -2.03 -4.57
N ALA A 131 8.25 -3.26 -4.12
CA ALA A 131 7.36 -4.18 -4.83
C ALA A 131 5.88 -3.75 -4.80
N SER A 132 5.46 -2.96 -3.80
CA SER A 132 4.09 -2.45 -3.69
C SER A 132 3.78 -1.30 -4.63
N GLU A 133 4.76 -0.44 -4.95
CA GLU A 133 4.58 0.76 -5.78
C GLU A 133 3.96 0.48 -7.16
N PRO A 134 4.49 -0.45 -7.99
CA PRO A 134 3.88 -0.73 -9.30
C PRO A 134 2.48 -1.34 -9.17
N VAL A 135 2.18 -2.01 -8.05
CA VAL A 135 0.86 -2.60 -7.80
C VAL A 135 -0.14 -1.50 -7.47
N VAL A 136 0.25 -0.49 -6.69
CA VAL A 136 -0.58 0.69 -6.41
C VAL A 136 -0.88 1.45 -7.69
N ALA A 137 0.13 1.70 -8.54
CA ALA A 137 -0.06 2.37 -9.82
C ALA A 137 -1.04 1.60 -10.74
N MET A 138 -0.93 0.28 -10.79
CA MET A 138 -1.86 -0.59 -11.53
C MET A 138 -3.28 -0.51 -10.96
N ILE A 139 -3.43 -0.53 -9.62
CA ILE A 139 -4.73 -0.39 -8.97
C ILE A 139 -5.36 0.96 -9.32
N GLU A 140 -4.61 2.06 -9.19
CA GLU A 140 -5.11 3.40 -9.52
C GLU A 140 -5.54 3.52 -10.98
N ASP A 141 -4.85 2.82 -11.89
CA ASP A 141 -5.27 2.75 -13.29
C ASP A 141 -6.58 1.99 -13.48
N GLU A 142 -6.72 0.81 -12.90
CA GLU A 142 -7.96 0.04 -12.95
C GLU A 142 -9.13 0.75 -12.22
N MET A 143 -8.84 1.54 -11.18
CA MET A 143 -9.83 2.37 -10.49
C MET A 143 -10.47 3.38 -11.44
N ARG A 144 -9.68 4.10 -12.25
CA ARG A 144 -10.20 5.08 -13.21
C ARG A 144 -11.14 4.47 -14.24
N HIS A 145 -10.91 3.20 -14.58
CA HIS A 145 -11.72 2.44 -15.53
C HIS A 145 -12.88 1.67 -14.87
N THR A 146 -13.06 1.79 -13.56
CA THR A 146 -14.13 1.10 -12.84
C THR A 146 -15.48 1.81 -13.03
N VAL A 147 -16.49 1.06 -13.44
CA VAL A 147 -17.89 1.52 -13.47
C VAL A 147 -18.51 1.30 -12.08
N LEU A 148 -19.04 2.37 -11.48
CA LEU A 148 -19.68 2.31 -10.17
C LEU A 148 -21.10 1.70 -10.27
N PRO A 149 -21.62 1.10 -9.19
CA PRO A 149 -23.03 0.70 -9.13
C PRO A 149 -23.97 1.86 -9.52
N GLY A 150 -24.79 1.64 -10.54
CA GLY A 150 -25.73 2.64 -11.06
C GLY A 150 -25.14 3.68 -12.02
N ALA A 151 -23.84 3.63 -12.33
CA ALA A 151 -23.21 4.47 -13.34
C ALA A 151 -23.19 3.78 -14.72
N ALA A 152 -23.31 4.56 -15.79
CA ALA A 152 -23.17 4.07 -17.16
C ALA A 152 -21.70 4.06 -17.62
N GLU A 153 -20.91 5.03 -17.17
CA GLU A 153 -19.52 5.25 -17.59
C GLU A 153 -18.54 4.99 -16.44
N PRO A 154 -17.25 4.73 -16.76
CA PRO A 154 -16.19 4.65 -15.75
C PRO A 154 -16.11 5.91 -14.89
N CYS A 155 -15.78 5.76 -13.61
CA CYS A 155 -15.77 6.89 -12.68
C CYS A 155 -14.64 7.90 -12.96
N GLY A 156 -13.59 7.50 -13.69
CA GLY A 156 -12.44 8.35 -13.96
C GLY A 156 -11.66 8.80 -12.72
N ALA A 157 -12.00 8.25 -11.56
CA ALA A 157 -11.51 8.67 -10.25
C ALA A 157 -10.77 7.54 -9.54
N THR A 158 -9.87 7.91 -8.64
CA THR A 158 -9.19 6.99 -7.74
C THR A 158 -9.73 7.17 -6.32
N TRP A 159 -9.62 6.12 -5.50
CA TRP A 159 -9.89 6.18 -4.07
C TRP A 159 -8.71 5.62 -3.29
N GLY A 160 -8.74 5.76 -1.97
CA GLY A 160 -7.61 5.41 -1.13
C GLY A 160 -7.19 3.95 -1.27
N VAL A 161 -5.87 3.72 -1.27
CA VAL A 161 -5.24 2.42 -1.11
C VAL A 161 -4.49 2.42 0.21
N GLN A 162 -4.62 1.34 0.98
CA GLN A 162 -3.87 1.15 2.22
C GLN A 162 -2.88 -0.01 2.06
N ILE A 163 -1.69 0.17 2.62
CA ILE A 163 -0.56 -0.74 2.50
C ILE A 163 -0.03 -1.04 3.90
N GLY A 164 -0.09 -2.31 4.32
CA GLY A 164 0.18 -2.65 5.71
C GLY A 164 0.04 -4.12 6.05
N PHE A 165 0.10 -4.40 7.34
CA PHE A 165 0.10 -5.74 7.91
C PHE A 165 -1.04 -5.90 8.90
N HIS A 166 -1.45 -7.15 9.10
CA HIS A 166 -2.20 -7.50 10.30
C HIS A 166 -1.25 -7.74 11.48
N ALA A 167 -1.58 -7.19 12.64
CA ALA A 167 -0.80 -7.41 13.86
C ALA A 167 -0.72 -8.89 14.26
N VAL A 168 -1.79 -9.65 14.01
CA VAL A 168 -1.83 -11.10 14.16
C VAL A 168 -2.30 -11.72 12.83
N PRO A 169 -1.40 -12.27 12.01
CA PRO A 169 -1.76 -12.76 10.69
C PRO A 169 -2.58 -14.06 10.77
N SER A 170 -3.45 -14.29 9.78
CA SER A 170 -4.27 -15.51 9.68
C SER A 170 -3.56 -16.69 9.00
N MET A 171 -2.43 -16.42 8.34
CA MET A 171 -1.58 -17.40 7.68
C MET A 171 -0.13 -17.16 8.13
N GLU A 172 0.69 -18.20 8.09
CA GLU A 172 2.13 -18.07 8.26
C GLU A 172 2.73 -17.36 7.03
N GLN A 173 3.98 -16.94 7.16
CA GLN A 173 4.72 -16.08 6.23
C GLN A 173 4.29 -14.62 6.33
N VAL A 174 5.27 -13.71 6.43
CA VAL A 174 5.06 -12.27 6.29
C VAL A 174 4.41 -11.99 4.93
N HIS A 175 3.30 -11.25 4.95
CA HIS A 175 2.63 -10.80 3.74
C HIS A 175 2.16 -9.36 3.94
N LEU A 176 2.58 -8.48 3.05
CA LEU A 176 2.14 -7.09 3.00
C LEU A 176 0.83 -7.03 2.22
N HIS A 177 -0.22 -6.53 2.83
CA HIS A 177 -1.49 -6.27 2.18
C HIS A 177 -1.41 -4.96 1.38
N ILE A 178 -1.89 -5.00 0.14
CA ILE A 178 -2.21 -3.81 -0.66
C ILE A 178 -3.69 -3.92 -0.97
N ILE A 179 -4.50 -3.06 -0.34
CA ILE A 179 -5.96 -3.17 -0.40
C ILE A 179 -6.60 -1.80 -0.60
N SER A 180 -7.62 -1.74 -1.45
CA SER A 180 -8.40 -0.53 -1.66
C SER A 180 -9.35 -0.26 -0.48
N GLN A 181 -9.58 1.01 -0.16
CA GLN A 181 -10.30 1.43 1.05
C GLN A 181 -11.83 1.30 0.96
N ASP A 182 -12.38 0.89 -0.18
CA ASP A 182 -13.82 0.66 -0.34
C ASP A 182 -14.33 -0.47 0.56
N LEU A 183 -13.52 -1.52 0.79
CA LEU A 183 -13.91 -2.72 1.53
C LEU A 183 -15.24 -3.32 1.01
N VAL A 184 -15.54 -3.18 -0.28
CA VAL A 184 -16.73 -3.72 -0.94
C VAL A 184 -16.36 -5.04 -1.60
N SER A 185 -16.76 -6.15 -0.99
CA SER A 185 -16.51 -7.50 -1.51
C SER A 185 -17.51 -8.54 -0.99
N ASP A 186 -17.80 -9.54 -1.81
CA ASP A 186 -18.58 -10.73 -1.42
C ASP A 186 -17.83 -11.65 -0.45
N ARG A 187 -16.50 -11.54 -0.38
CA ARG A 187 -15.68 -12.32 0.56
C ARG A 187 -15.51 -11.61 1.92
N LEU A 188 -15.98 -10.37 2.06
CA LEU A 188 -16.06 -9.67 3.34
C LEU A 188 -17.28 -10.15 4.16
N LYS A 189 -17.19 -11.37 4.71
CA LYS A 189 -18.34 -12.07 5.32
C LYS A 189 -18.51 -11.91 6.83
N HIS A 190 -17.42 -11.68 7.57
CA HIS A 190 -17.44 -11.76 9.03
C HIS A 190 -16.91 -10.49 9.67
N LYS A 191 -17.38 -10.19 10.89
CA LYS A 191 -16.94 -9.04 11.70
C LYS A 191 -15.41 -8.93 11.77
N LYS A 192 -14.73 -10.04 12.06
CA LYS A 192 -13.26 -10.09 12.11
C LYS A 192 -12.59 -9.72 10.77
N HIS A 193 -13.22 -10.03 9.63
CA HIS A 193 -12.66 -9.68 8.32
C HIS A 193 -12.73 -8.17 8.06
N TYR A 194 -13.73 -7.48 8.62
CA TYR A 194 -13.85 -6.04 8.45
C TYR A 194 -12.96 -5.31 9.45
N LEU A 195 -13.09 -5.65 10.74
CA LEU A 195 -12.34 -5.01 11.82
C LEU A 195 -10.81 -5.16 11.67
N SER A 196 -10.33 -6.21 11.00
CA SER A 196 -8.89 -6.40 10.77
C SER A 196 -8.29 -5.39 9.79
N PHE A 197 -9.09 -4.85 8.86
CA PHE A 197 -8.66 -3.87 7.86
C PHE A 197 -9.06 -2.44 8.20
N LEU A 198 -9.85 -2.24 9.26
CA LEU A 198 -10.26 -0.91 9.71
C LEU A 198 -9.07 -0.18 10.36
N ARG A 199 -8.50 0.82 9.68
CA ARG A 199 -7.26 1.48 10.14
C ARG A 199 -7.32 2.04 11.56
N PRO A 200 -8.35 2.82 11.96
CA PRO A 200 -8.37 3.43 13.30
C PRO A 200 -8.58 2.42 14.44
N HIS A 201 -8.81 1.13 14.13
CA HIS A 201 -9.06 0.08 15.12
C HIS A 201 -7.76 -0.43 15.79
N GLY A 202 -6.59 -0.21 15.16
CA GLY A 202 -5.29 -0.61 15.70
C GLY A 202 -4.87 -2.07 15.46
N PHE A 203 -5.73 -2.89 14.84
CA PHE A 203 -5.34 -4.23 14.38
C PHE A 203 -4.54 -4.19 13.07
N TRP A 204 -4.88 -3.25 12.19
CA TRP A 204 -4.13 -2.92 11.00
C TRP A 204 -2.91 -2.08 11.37
N LEU A 205 -1.75 -2.44 10.82
CA LEU A 205 -0.48 -1.75 11.01
C LEU A 205 -0.01 -1.22 9.66
N ASP A 206 -0.01 0.10 9.48
CA ASP A 206 0.48 0.70 8.24
C ASP A 206 1.97 0.41 8.03
N LEU A 207 2.37 0.19 6.77
CA LEU A 207 3.77 -0.12 6.41
C LEU A 207 4.74 0.95 6.94
N THR A 208 4.35 2.22 6.86
CA THR A 208 5.14 3.36 7.37
C THR A 208 5.40 3.28 8.87
N ASP A 209 4.42 2.80 9.64
CA ASP A 209 4.52 2.71 11.09
C ASP A 209 5.44 1.54 11.47
N VAL A 210 5.30 0.40 10.79
CA VAL A 210 6.19 -0.75 10.96
C VAL A 210 7.64 -0.40 10.64
N GLU A 211 7.88 0.34 9.56
CA GLU A 211 9.22 0.85 9.24
C GLU A 211 9.75 1.84 10.29
N ALA A 212 8.88 2.68 10.86
CA ALA A 212 9.25 3.55 11.97
C ALA A 212 9.66 2.75 13.21
N LEU A 213 8.95 1.67 13.54
CA LEU A 213 9.35 0.74 14.60
C LEU A 213 10.76 0.19 14.35
N VAL A 214 11.05 -0.31 13.15
CA VAL A 214 12.39 -0.82 12.79
C VAL A 214 13.46 0.27 12.89
N ARG A 215 13.19 1.48 12.38
CA ARG A 215 14.14 2.61 12.47
C ARG A 215 14.43 3.03 13.91
N SER A 216 13.42 2.96 14.79
CA SER A 216 13.58 3.24 16.22
C SER A 216 14.29 2.12 17.01
N GLY A 217 14.63 1.00 16.36
CA GLY A 217 15.26 -0.15 17.01
C GLY A 217 14.30 -1.06 17.76
N GLN A 218 12.99 -0.86 17.62
CA GLN A 218 11.97 -1.69 18.22
C GLN A 218 11.96 -3.08 17.56
N ARG A 219 12.16 -4.13 18.36
CA ARG A 219 12.29 -5.52 17.87
C ARG A 219 11.02 -6.36 17.98
N ARG A 220 9.93 -5.79 18.49
CA ARG A 220 8.65 -6.48 18.72
C ARG A 220 7.49 -5.51 18.55
N LEU A 221 6.30 -6.02 18.25
CA LEU A 221 5.10 -5.19 18.22
C LEU A 221 4.83 -4.51 19.58
N PRO A 222 4.27 -3.28 19.59
CA PRO A 222 4.05 -2.51 20.82
C PRO A 222 3.07 -3.15 21.81
N LYS A 223 2.15 -4.00 21.32
CA LYS A 223 1.12 -4.65 22.13
C LYS A 223 1.23 -6.17 22.01
N SER A 224 0.65 -6.88 22.98
CA SER A 224 0.64 -8.34 23.00
C SER A 224 -0.33 -8.92 21.96
N LYS A 225 -0.11 -10.18 21.56
CA LYS A 225 -1.04 -10.93 20.71
C LYS A 225 -2.47 -10.92 21.28
N VAL A 226 -2.60 -11.15 22.59
CA VAL A 226 -3.90 -11.15 23.30
C VAL A 226 -4.62 -9.80 23.17
N HIS A 227 -3.89 -8.69 23.25
CA HIS A 227 -4.46 -7.36 23.05
C HIS A 227 -5.04 -7.21 21.64
N TYR A 228 -4.28 -7.55 20.60
CA TYR A 228 -4.75 -7.45 19.23
C TYR A 228 -5.93 -8.38 18.92
N GLU A 229 -5.93 -9.60 19.47
CA GLU A 229 -7.05 -10.54 19.32
C GLU A 229 -8.32 -10.03 20.03
N ALA A 230 -8.20 -9.29 21.12
CA ALA A 230 -9.33 -8.68 21.81
C ALA A 230 -10.02 -7.61 20.96
N LEU A 231 -9.27 -6.82 20.18
CA LEU A 231 -9.82 -5.81 19.27
C LEU A 231 -10.83 -6.44 18.29
N LEU A 232 -10.52 -7.62 17.73
CA LEU A 232 -11.43 -8.30 16.79
C LEU A 232 -12.77 -8.78 17.42
N ARG A 233 -12.91 -8.69 18.75
CA ARG A 233 -14.13 -9.04 19.48
C ARG A 233 -15.05 -7.84 19.69
N GLU A 234 -14.59 -6.62 19.45
CA GLU A 234 -15.39 -5.38 19.58
C GLU A 234 -16.71 -5.41 18.80
N PRO A 235 -17.70 -4.57 19.15
CA PRO A 235 -18.90 -4.39 18.35
C PRO A 235 -18.59 -4.07 16.88
N LEU A 236 -19.51 -4.38 15.97
CA LEU A 236 -19.34 -4.03 14.56
C LEU A 236 -19.66 -2.53 14.39
N TYR A 237 -18.71 -1.75 13.89
CA TYR A 237 -18.88 -0.31 13.69
C TYR A 237 -18.15 0.18 12.43
N ALA A 238 -18.49 1.36 11.93
CA ALA A 238 -17.73 2.06 10.90
C ALA A 238 -17.62 3.54 11.24
N TYR A 239 -16.74 4.27 10.54
CA TYR A 239 -16.69 5.72 10.62
C TYR A 239 -17.47 6.32 9.44
N THR A 240 -18.29 7.33 9.72
CA THR A 240 -18.98 8.12 8.70
C THR A 240 -18.02 9.04 7.96
N SER A 241 -18.47 9.64 6.86
CA SER A 241 -17.73 10.70 6.17
C SER A 241 -17.38 11.91 7.05
N THR A 242 -18.11 12.11 8.15
CA THR A 242 -17.84 13.13 9.17
C THR A 242 -16.87 12.67 10.27
N GLY A 243 -16.35 11.43 10.18
CA GLY A 243 -15.46 10.84 11.17
C GLY A 243 -16.15 10.30 12.42
N ALA A 244 -17.49 10.28 12.48
CA ALA A 244 -18.23 9.78 13.62
C ALA A 244 -18.33 8.25 13.60
N ARG A 245 -18.17 7.60 14.75
CA ARG A 245 -18.36 6.15 14.89
C ARG A 245 -19.85 5.82 14.85
N ARG A 246 -20.24 4.86 14.01
CA ARG A 246 -21.59 4.29 13.90
C ARG A 246 -21.55 2.79 14.08
N GLU A 247 -22.36 2.26 14.98
CA GLU A 247 -22.48 0.81 15.16
C GLU A 247 -23.50 0.17 14.21
N PHE A 248 -23.27 -1.10 13.88
CA PHE A 248 -24.08 -1.88 12.96
C PHE A 248 -24.50 -3.20 13.59
N ALA A 249 -25.80 -3.50 13.51
CA ALA A 249 -26.35 -4.75 14.05
C ALA A 249 -25.95 -5.99 13.24
N SER A 250 -25.54 -5.84 11.98
CA SER A 250 -25.22 -6.97 11.10
C SER A 250 -24.25 -6.61 9.97
N MET A 251 -23.52 -7.61 9.47
CA MET A 251 -22.62 -7.47 8.32
C MET A 251 -23.31 -6.97 7.04
N PRO A 252 -24.52 -7.42 6.66
CA PRO A 252 -25.21 -6.90 5.48
C PRO A 252 -25.46 -5.38 5.54
N ARG A 253 -25.91 -4.86 6.69
CA ARG A 253 -26.12 -3.41 6.86
C ARG A 253 -24.81 -2.62 6.79
N LEU A 254 -23.74 -3.19 7.31
CA LEU A 254 -22.41 -2.58 7.16
C LEU A 254 -21.98 -2.56 5.69
N LYS A 255 -22.13 -3.67 4.95
CA LYS A 255 -21.77 -3.74 3.52
C LYS A 255 -22.53 -2.70 2.69
N GLU A 256 -23.84 -2.58 2.90
CA GLU A 256 -24.67 -1.56 2.25
C GLU A 256 -24.17 -0.14 2.57
N HIS A 257 -23.76 0.11 3.81
CA HIS A 257 -23.17 1.39 4.19
C HIS A 257 -21.83 1.66 3.51
N LEU A 258 -20.93 0.68 3.44
CA LEU A 258 -19.62 0.81 2.79
C LEU A 258 -19.77 1.11 1.30
N GLU A 259 -20.66 0.38 0.62
CA GLU A 259 -20.92 0.58 -0.81
C GLU A 259 -21.49 1.97 -1.10
N ARG A 260 -22.51 2.40 -0.32
CA ARG A 260 -23.05 3.76 -0.43
C ARG A 260 -22.00 4.84 -0.15
N ALA A 261 -21.24 4.70 0.94
CA ALA A 261 -20.22 5.67 1.30
C ALA A 261 -19.12 5.79 0.22
N TRP A 262 -18.74 4.66 -0.40
CA TRP A 262 -17.77 4.64 -1.49
C TRP A 262 -18.31 5.33 -2.75
N VAL A 263 -19.52 4.99 -3.19
CA VAL A 263 -20.14 5.60 -4.38
C VAL A 263 -20.39 7.09 -4.15
N ASP A 264 -21.04 7.47 -3.05
CA ASP A 264 -21.34 8.87 -2.74
C ASP A 264 -20.07 9.72 -2.61
N GLY A 265 -19.01 9.16 -2.03
CA GLY A 265 -17.72 9.84 -1.87
C GLY A 265 -17.06 10.16 -3.21
N LEU A 266 -17.10 9.22 -4.15
CA LEU A 266 -16.55 9.41 -5.49
C LEU A 266 -17.40 10.36 -6.34
N THR A 267 -18.73 10.25 -6.29
CA THR A 267 -19.62 11.16 -7.03
C THR A 267 -19.44 12.61 -6.57
N LYS A 268 -19.40 12.87 -5.25
CA LYS A 268 -19.15 14.21 -4.72
C LYS A 268 -17.78 14.76 -5.14
N SER A 269 -16.74 13.93 -5.09
CA SER A 269 -15.38 14.33 -5.49
C SER A 269 -15.32 14.72 -6.98
N ALA A 270 -16.06 14.02 -7.83
CA ALA A 270 -16.17 14.32 -9.26
C ALA A 270 -16.92 15.64 -9.52
N GLU A 271 -18.04 15.87 -8.82
CA GLU A 271 -18.81 17.12 -8.89
C GLU A 271 -17.98 18.34 -8.46
N GLU A 272 -17.22 18.22 -7.36
CA GLU A 272 -16.35 19.28 -6.85
C GLU A 272 -15.19 19.58 -7.82
N ALA A 273 -14.58 18.55 -8.41
CA ALA A 273 -13.54 18.72 -9.44
C ALA A 273 -14.10 19.42 -10.69
N GLY A 274 -15.31 19.05 -11.12
CA GLY A 274 -16.03 19.70 -12.22
C GLY A 274 -16.33 21.18 -11.93
N ALA A 275 -16.85 21.49 -10.74
CA ALA A 275 -17.14 22.86 -10.31
C ALA A 275 -15.87 23.73 -10.24
N ARG A 276 -14.75 23.19 -9.72
CA ARG A 276 -13.48 23.92 -9.65
C ARG A 276 -12.88 24.19 -11.05
N SER A 277 -13.03 23.25 -11.97
CA SER A 277 -12.57 23.42 -13.36
C SER A 277 -13.36 24.48 -14.14
N THR A 278 -14.69 24.54 -13.93
CA THR A 278 -15.57 25.53 -14.57
C THR A 278 -15.38 26.94 -14.00
N ALA A 279 -15.15 27.06 -12.69
CA ALA A 279 -14.80 28.33 -12.04
C ALA A 279 -13.45 28.88 -12.55
N SER A 280 -12.44 28.01 -12.73
CA SER A 280 -11.12 28.39 -13.27
C SER A 280 -11.18 28.82 -14.75
N LYS A 281 -12.05 28.20 -15.56
CA LYS A 281 -12.30 28.67 -16.94
C LYS A 281 -13.00 30.02 -16.99
N ARG A 282 -13.98 30.28 -16.11
CA ARG A 282 -14.71 31.57 -16.04
C ARG A 282 -13.86 32.72 -15.49
N SER A 283 -12.85 32.45 -14.65
CA SER A 283 -11.92 33.48 -14.19
C SER A 283 -10.90 33.87 -15.27
N ARG A 284 -10.37 32.89 -16.01
CA ARG A 284 -9.46 33.11 -17.15
C ARG A 284 -10.12 33.87 -18.31
N SER A 285 -11.40 33.61 -18.59
CA SER A 285 -12.13 34.37 -19.62
C SER A 285 -12.48 35.81 -19.19
N ARG A 286 -12.54 36.08 -17.88
CA ARG A 286 -12.76 37.44 -17.34
C ARG A 286 -11.47 38.28 -17.30
N SER A 287 -10.30 37.65 -17.16
CA SER A 287 -9.01 38.36 -17.19
C SER A 287 -8.53 38.71 -18.60
N SER A 288 -9.05 38.06 -19.65
CA SER A 288 -8.70 38.34 -21.04
C SER A 288 -9.61 39.39 -21.72
N GLY A 289 -10.51 40.03 -20.97
CA GLY A 289 -11.52 40.97 -21.49
C GLY A 289 -11.31 42.45 -21.10
N ARG A 290 -10.13 42.83 -20.62
CA ARG A 290 -9.81 44.21 -20.23
C ARG A 290 -8.45 44.67 -20.76
N GLU A 291 -8.27 44.71 -22.08
CA GLU A 291 -7.32 45.64 -22.72
C GLU A 291 -7.92 46.07 -24.07
N GLY A 292 -8.60 47.21 -24.04
CA GLY A 292 -9.18 47.86 -25.21
C GLY A 292 -9.64 49.25 -24.79
N GLU A 293 -8.99 50.25 -25.40
CA GLU A 293 -9.31 51.68 -25.37
C GLU A 293 -8.83 52.46 -24.13
N ASP A 294 -7.65 53.08 -24.24
CA ASP A 294 -7.60 54.55 -24.31
C ASP A 294 -6.29 55.02 -24.96
N VAL A 295 -6.40 55.87 -25.99
CA VAL A 295 -5.28 56.48 -26.72
C VAL A 295 -5.35 57.98 -26.50
N PRO A 296 -4.33 58.63 -25.91
CA PRO A 296 -4.15 60.06 -26.06
C PRO A 296 -3.03 60.41 -27.04
N GLN A 297 -3.29 61.49 -27.77
CA GLN A 297 -2.60 61.99 -28.95
C GLN A 297 -1.13 62.35 -28.76
N GLY A 298 -0.40 62.26 -29.87
CA GLY A 298 1.05 62.48 -29.94
C GLY A 298 1.50 63.92 -29.70
N GLN A 299 2.70 64.02 -29.13
CA GLN A 299 3.59 65.15 -29.33
C GLN A 299 4.92 64.68 -29.92
N ARG A 300 5.27 65.35 -31.02
CA ARG A 300 6.48 65.20 -31.81
C ARG A 300 7.73 65.39 -30.95
N ARG A 301 8.74 64.53 -31.12
CA ARG A 301 10.13 64.93 -30.96
C ARG A 301 11.04 64.17 -31.94
N ARG A 302 11.68 64.97 -32.79
CA ARG A 302 12.75 64.62 -33.72
C ARG A 302 13.97 64.13 -32.92
N GLN A 303 14.62 63.06 -33.36
CA GLN A 303 16.06 62.89 -33.20
C GLN A 303 16.61 62.08 -34.37
N SER A 304 17.51 62.73 -35.12
CA SER A 304 18.36 62.19 -36.17
C SER A 304 19.60 61.57 -35.54
N SER A 305 19.89 60.30 -35.84
CA SER A 305 21.14 59.62 -35.51
C SER A 305 22.03 59.53 -36.75
N SER A 306 23.20 60.16 -36.71
CA SER A 306 24.33 59.87 -37.57
C SER A 306 25.44 59.24 -36.73
N ALA A 307 25.84 58.03 -37.11
CA ALA A 307 26.93 57.28 -36.48
C ALA A 307 28.25 57.58 -37.20
N SER A 308 29.31 57.72 -36.40
CA SER A 308 30.73 57.62 -36.76
C SER A 308 31.45 57.30 -35.45
N GLU A 309 31.85 56.06 -35.24
CA GLU A 309 33.16 55.49 -35.57
C GLU A 309 34.18 55.61 -34.42
N THR A 310 34.84 54.47 -34.20
CA THR A 310 36.22 54.23 -33.74
C THR A 310 36.65 54.28 -32.27
N ALA A 311 37.28 53.15 -31.91
CA ALA A 311 38.54 52.95 -31.19
C ALA A 311 38.55 53.08 -29.66
N SER A 312 38.89 51.98 -28.99
CA SER A 312 40.12 51.78 -28.19
C SER A 312 39.99 52.36 -26.77
N GLU A 313 40.46 51.82 -25.67
CA GLU A 313 41.31 50.70 -25.24
C GLU A 313 41.18 50.73 -23.70
N ARG A 314 41.48 49.60 -23.00
CA ARG A 314 42.11 49.47 -21.66
C ARG A 314 41.72 50.48 -20.54
N ASP A 315 41.35 50.10 -19.32
CA ASP A 315 41.68 48.98 -18.44
C ASP A 315 40.50 48.73 -17.48
#